data_AF-A4YKM7-F1
#
_entry.id   AF-A4YKM7-F1
#
_cell.length_a   1.000
_cell.length_b   1.000
_cell.length_c   1.000
_cell.angle_alpha   90.00
_cell.angle_beta   90.00
_cell.angle_gamma   90.00
#
_symmetry.space_group_name_H-M   'P 1'
#
loop_
_entity.id
_entity.type
_entity.pdbx_description
1 polymer ?
#
loop_
_entity_poly.entity_id
_entity_poly.type
_entity_poly.pdbx_seq_one_letter_code
_entity_poly.pdbx_strand_id
1 'polypeptide(L)'
;MGQARAEEMAFYVIGVGADSCEKFIVAAEEQPPGTYKAIGNPDGPYVNAISKYQQWMMGYVSAVNAARGDEGMQIKLDLTEMDSWMRNWCSRNPRRTVFHALQAFVKTH
;
A
#
# COMPACT_ATOMS: atom_id res chain seq x y z
N MET A 1 -31.25 -2.20 -25.16
CA MET A 1 -29.80 -2.20 -24.87
C MET A 1 -29.49 -0.94 -24.08
N GLY A 2 -29.41 -1.04 -22.75
CA GLY A 2 -29.03 0.08 -21.90
C GLY A 2 -27.52 0.17 -21.86
N GLN A 3 -26.96 1.29 -22.33
CA GLN A 3 -25.56 1.62 -22.10
C GLN A 3 -25.38 1.86 -20.60
N ALA A 4 -24.62 0.98 -19.92
CA ALA A 4 -24.07 1.32 -18.62
C ALA A 4 -23.04 2.44 -18.85
N ARG A 5 -23.41 3.68 -18.50
CA ARG A 5 -22.40 4.71 -18.24
C ARG A 5 -21.59 4.20 -17.06
N ALA A 6 -20.30 3.98 -17.25
CA ALA A 6 -19.37 3.92 -16.13
C ALA A 6 -19.46 5.30 -15.46
N GLU A 7 -20.27 5.43 -14.42
CA GLU A 7 -20.09 6.50 -13.46
C GLU A 7 -18.64 6.37 -12.99
N GLU A 8 -17.84 7.42 -13.15
CA GLU A 8 -16.60 7.54 -12.40
C GLU A 8 -17.00 7.42 -10.93
N MET A 9 -16.84 6.23 -10.36
CA MET A 9 -16.87 6.07 -8.92
C MET A 9 -15.71 6.90 -8.40
N ALA A 10 -16.00 8.14 -7.98
CA ALA A 10 -15.09 8.96 -7.22
C ALA A 10 -14.87 8.25 -5.88
N PHE A 11 -13.94 7.31 -5.84
CA PHE A 11 -13.58 6.63 -4.61
C PHE A 11 -12.62 7.54 -3.81
N TYR A 12 -12.90 7.70 -2.52
CA TYR A 12 -12.06 8.47 -1.62
C TYR A 12 -10.98 7.56 -1.04
N VAL A 13 -9.72 7.91 -1.27
CA VAL A 13 -8.60 7.26 -0.60
C VAL A 13 -8.49 7.80 0.82
N ILE A 14 -8.65 6.93 1.81
CA ILE A 14 -8.60 7.29 3.24
C ILE A 14 -7.35 6.73 3.91
N GLY A 15 -6.93 7.40 4.99
CA GLY A 15 -5.76 7.00 5.76
C GLY A 15 -4.44 7.23 5.03
N VAL A 16 -3.43 6.41 5.35
CA VAL A 16 -2.05 6.58 4.87
C VAL A 16 -1.88 6.34 3.36
N GLY A 17 -2.89 5.81 2.67
CA GLY A 17 -2.90 5.75 1.20
C GLY A 17 -2.93 7.12 0.51
N ALA A 18 -3.49 8.13 1.19
CA ALA A 18 -3.55 9.50 0.69
C ALA A 18 -2.28 10.30 0.98
N ASP A 19 -1.40 9.78 1.86
CA ASP A 19 -0.12 10.42 2.16
C ASP A 19 0.81 10.43 0.94
N SER A 20 1.70 11.43 0.89
CA SER A 20 2.72 11.52 -0.14
C SER A 20 3.75 10.40 -0.01
N CYS A 21 4.35 10.05 -1.14
CA CYS A 21 5.47 9.12 -1.22
C CYS A 21 6.65 9.59 -0.38
N GLU A 22 6.92 10.89 -0.31
CA GLU A 22 7.94 11.45 0.59
C GLU A 22 7.69 11.10 2.06
N LYS A 23 6.45 11.26 2.53
CA LYS A 23 6.07 10.91 3.91
C LYS A 23 6.17 9.40 4.19
N PHE A 24 5.87 8.58 3.18
CA PHE A 24 6.10 7.14 3.25
C PHE A 24 7.59 6.81 3.37
N ILE A 25 8.46 7.41 2.53
CA ILE A 25 9.91 7.18 2.59
C ILE A 25 10.48 7.53 3.96
N VAL A 26 10.11 8.70 4.52
CA VAL A 26 10.54 9.10 5.87
C VAL A 26 10.12 8.08 6.93
N ALA A 27 8.89 7.56 6.86
CA ALA A 27 8.43 6.52 7.78
C ALA A 27 9.20 5.20 7.63
N ALA A 28 9.71 4.94 6.43
CA ALA A 28 10.36 3.70 6.03
C ALA A 28 11.88 3.69 6.32
N GLU A 29 12.54 4.85 6.36
CA GLU A 29 13.99 5.01 6.49
C GLU A 29 14.61 4.27 7.67
N GLU A 30 13.90 4.19 8.80
CA GLU A 30 14.42 3.57 10.02
C GLU A 30 14.37 2.04 10.02
N GLN A 31 13.78 1.42 9.00
CA GLN A 31 13.51 -0.02 8.98
C GLN A 31 13.93 -0.66 7.65
N PRO A 32 14.56 -1.85 7.70
CA PRO A 32 14.68 -2.72 6.54
C PRO A 32 13.32 -2.95 5.85
N PRO A 33 13.29 -3.22 4.53
CA PRO A 33 12.05 -3.54 3.85
C PRO A 33 11.32 -4.72 4.49
N GLY A 34 10.00 -4.59 4.63
CA GLY A 34 9.14 -5.62 5.19
C GLY A 34 9.20 -5.77 6.70
N THR A 35 10.01 -4.97 7.41
CA THR A 35 10.08 -5.00 8.86
C THR A 35 9.38 -3.81 9.50
N TYR A 36 9.04 -3.95 10.77
CA TYR A 36 8.56 -2.87 11.62
C TYR A 36 9.17 -3.02 13.01
N LYS A 37 9.21 -1.92 13.76
CA LYS A 37 9.65 -1.93 15.15
C LYS A 37 8.44 -1.95 16.06
N ALA A 38 8.35 -2.98 16.91
CA ALA A 38 7.44 -3.01 18.05
C ALA A 38 8.18 -2.52 19.30
N ILE A 39 7.63 -1.52 19.97
CA ILE A 39 8.09 -0.98 21.25
C ILE A 39 7.05 -1.43 22.29
N GLY A 40 7.45 -2.30 23.21
CA GLY A 40 6.56 -2.77 24.27
C GLY A 40 6.09 -1.61 25.16
N ASN A 41 4.78 -1.56 25.43
CA ASN A 41 4.20 -0.72 26.47
C ASN A 41 3.28 -1.60 27.37
N PRO A 42 2.89 -1.15 28.59
CA PRO A 42 2.03 -1.90 29.51
C PRO A 42 0.63 -2.25 28.95
N ASP A 43 0.12 -1.43 28.02
CA ASP A 43 -1.17 -1.55 27.34
C ASP A 43 -1.08 -2.30 25.97
N GLY A 44 0.11 -2.73 25.55
CA GLY A 44 0.38 -3.41 24.27
C GLY A 44 1.60 -2.88 23.50
N PRO A 45 2.02 -3.50 22.38
CA PRO A 45 3.14 -2.96 21.60
C PRO A 45 2.73 -1.71 20.80
N TYR A 46 3.45 -0.61 20.94
CA TYR A 46 3.44 0.46 19.95
C TYR A 46 4.26 0.03 18.73
N VAL A 47 3.66 0.05 17.55
CA VAL A 47 4.38 -0.18 16.29
C VAL A 47 4.76 1.14 15.64
N ASN A 48 5.96 1.23 15.07
CA ASN A 48 6.44 2.45 14.42
C ASN A 48 5.66 2.78 13.13
N ALA A 49 5.86 3.98 12.59
CA ALA A 49 5.00 4.56 11.55
C ALA A 49 4.85 3.69 10.28
N ILE A 50 5.92 2.98 9.85
CA ILE A 50 5.88 2.12 8.65
C ILE A 50 4.81 1.03 8.72
N SER A 51 4.50 0.53 9.91
CA SER A 51 3.48 -0.52 10.11
C SER A 51 2.10 -0.10 9.60
N LYS A 52 1.73 1.18 9.73
CA LYS A 52 0.45 1.71 9.23
C LYS A 52 0.37 1.63 7.71
N TYR A 53 1.48 1.94 7.04
CA TYR A 53 1.58 1.82 5.58
C TYR A 53 1.53 0.36 5.15
N GLN A 54 2.30 -0.52 5.80
CA GLN A 54 2.29 -1.96 5.51
C GLN A 54 0.88 -2.55 5.63
N GLN A 55 0.18 -2.27 6.73
CA GLN A 55 -1.21 -2.73 6.94
C GLN A 55 -2.16 -2.19 5.87
N TRP A 56 -2.07 -0.90 5.55
CA TRP A 56 -2.91 -0.30 4.52
C TRP A 56 -2.65 -0.89 3.13
N MET A 57 -1.38 -1.08 2.76
CA MET A 57 -0.99 -1.67 1.49
C MET A 57 -1.44 -3.13 1.36
N MET A 58 -1.27 -3.92 2.41
CA MET A 58 -1.77 -5.31 2.45
C MET A 58 -3.29 -5.35 2.28
N GLY A 59 -4.04 -4.50 2.99
CA GLY A 59 -5.49 -4.42 2.85
C GLY A 59 -5.94 -4.06 1.43
N TYR A 60 -5.24 -3.13 0.76
CA TYR A 60 -5.53 -2.80 -0.63
C TYR A 60 -5.27 -3.98 -1.57
N VAL A 61 -4.15 -4.70 -1.42
CA VAL A 61 -3.86 -5.88 -2.23
C VAL A 61 -4.89 -6.99 -1.98
N SER A 62 -5.32 -7.21 -0.74
CA SER A 62 -6.42 -8.12 -0.43
C SER A 62 -7.72 -7.75 -1.16
N ALA A 63 -8.08 -6.46 -1.18
CA ALA A 63 -9.25 -5.98 -1.91
C ALA A 63 -9.12 -6.19 -3.43
N VAL A 64 -7.95 -5.94 -4.01
CA VAL A 64 -7.67 -6.21 -5.42
C VAL A 64 -7.81 -7.70 -5.75
N ASN A 65 -7.22 -8.57 -4.93
CA ASN A 65 -7.33 -10.02 -5.12
C ASN A 65 -8.78 -10.49 -5.02
N ALA A 66 -9.55 -9.98 -4.04
CA ALA A 66 -10.97 -10.28 -3.91
C ALA A 66 -11.78 -9.82 -5.13
N ALA A 67 -11.46 -8.65 -5.70
CA ALA A 67 -12.12 -8.12 -6.89
C ALA A 67 -11.76 -8.87 -8.18
N ARG A 68 -10.55 -9.44 -8.29
CA ARG A 68 -10.12 -10.23 -9.45
C ARG A 68 -10.86 -11.57 -9.55
N GLY A 69 -11.22 -12.20 -8.43
CA GLY A 69 -12.08 -13.39 -8.38
C GLY A 69 -11.49 -14.70 -8.94
N ASP A 70 -10.32 -14.66 -9.59
CA ASP A 70 -9.59 -15.81 -10.12
C ASP A 70 -8.33 -16.05 -9.29
N GLU A 71 -8.19 -17.25 -8.73
CA GLU A 71 -7.02 -17.68 -7.94
C GLU A 71 -5.71 -17.59 -8.74
N GLY A 72 -5.75 -17.81 -10.06
CA GLY A 72 -4.60 -17.69 -10.96
C GLY A 72 -4.13 -16.25 -11.18
N MET A 73 -4.97 -15.26 -10.89
CA MET A 73 -4.68 -13.82 -11.03
C MET A 73 -4.41 -13.14 -9.68
N GLN A 74 -4.34 -13.89 -8.58
CA GLN A 74 -4.05 -13.32 -7.28
C GLN A 74 -2.58 -12.90 -7.17
N ILE A 75 -2.38 -11.68 -6.70
CA ILE A 75 -1.07 -11.18 -6.32
C ILE A 75 -0.64 -11.96 -5.07
N LYS A 76 0.40 -12.80 -5.23
CA LYS A 76 1.06 -13.48 -4.10
C LYS A 76 2.06 -12.52 -3.48
N LEU A 77 1.80 -12.13 -2.24
CA LEU A 77 2.50 -11.03 -1.59
C LEU A 77 3.70 -11.53 -0.77
N ASP A 78 4.91 -11.06 -1.09
CA ASP A 78 5.99 -10.92 -0.12
C ASP A 78 6.03 -9.46 0.35
N LEU A 79 5.89 -9.23 1.65
CA LEU A 79 5.88 -7.89 2.23
C LEU A 79 7.22 -7.16 1.98
N THR A 80 8.32 -7.89 1.92
CA THR A 80 9.66 -7.36 1.61
C THR A 80 9.73 -6.86 0.18
N GLU A 81 9.19 -7.65 -0.76
CA GLU A 81 9.12 -7.30 -2.18
C GLU A 81 8.24 -6.07 -2.41
N MET A 82 7.03 -6.06 -1.84
CA MET A 82 6.12 -4.92 -1.96
C MET A 82 6.75 -3.65 -1.37
N ASP A 83 7.31 -3.71 -0.16
CA ASP A 83 7.93 -2.56 0.48
C ASP A 83 9.13 -2.05 -0.34
N SER A 84 9.99 -2.95 -0.82
CA SER A 84 11.14 -2.60 -1.68
C SER A 84 10.71 -1.93 -2.99
N TRP A 85 9.68 -2.47 -3.64
CA TRP A 85 9.12 -1.91 -4.86
C TRP A 85 8.53 -0.52 -4.60
N MET A 86 7.76 -0.38 -3.53
CA MET A 86 7.10 0.87 -3.15
C MET A 86 8.13 1.96 -2.82
N ARG A 87 9.19 1.63 -2.07
CA ARG A 87 10.30 2.56 -1.79
C ARG A 87 10.98 3.03 -3.08
N ASN A 88 11.26 2.10 -3.99
CA ASN A 88 11.88 2.43 -5.29
C ASN A 88 10.98 3.26 -6.20
N TRP A 89 9.67 3.02 -6.19
CA TRP A 89 8.74 3.84 -6.97
C TRP A 89 8.57 5.23 -6.35
N CYS A 90 8.40 5.29 -5.03
CA CYS A 90 8.19 6.54 -4.30
C CYS A 90 9.42 7.46 -4.30
N SER A 91 10.64 6.92 -4.25
CA SER A 91 11.87 7.72 -4.35
C SER A 91 11.95 8.51 -5.68
N ARG A 92 11.37 7.96 -6.76
CA ARG A 92 11.29 8.60 -8.08
C ARG A 92 10.05 9.48 -8.26
N ASN A 93 9.07 9.38 -7.35
CA ASN A 93 7.77 10.05 -7.44
C ASN A 93 7.34 10.69 -6.11
N PRO A 94 8.16 11.55 -5.49
CA PRO A 94 7.96 11.99 -4.09
C PRO A 94 6.63 12.72 -3.84
N ARG A 95 6.10 13.43 -4.85
CA ARG A 95 4.83 14.18 -4.77
C ARG A 95 3.59 13.34 -5.06
N ARG A 96 3.74 12.10 -5.56
CA ARG A 96 2.61 11.18 -5.75
C ARG A 96 2.23 10.56 -4.41
N THR A 97 1.02 10.01 -4.33
CA THR A 97 0.55 9.39 -3.09
C THR A 97 0.93 7.91 -3.04
N VAL A 98 0.91 7.32 -1.84
CA VAL A 98 1.10 5.87 -1.64
C VAL A 98 0.09 5.07 -2.47
N PHE A 99 -1.16 5.53 -2.57
CA PHE A 99 -2.16 4.90 -3.43
C PHE A 99 -1.73 4.84 -4.91
N HIS A 100 -1.18 5.93 -5.46
CA HIS A 100 -0.71 5.91 -6.86
C HIS A 100 0.44 4.92 -7.06
N ALA A 101 1.35 4.84 -6.09
CA ALA A 101 2.43 3.85 -6.11
C ALA A 101 1.85 2.43 -6.10
N LEU A 102 0.90 2.15 -5.23
CA LEU A 102 0.30 0.82 -5.10
C LEU A 102 -0.55 0.43 -6.32
N GLN A 103 -1.22 1.39 -6.98
CA GLN A 103 -1.85 1.16 -8.28
C GLN A 103 -0.83 0.77 -9.34
N ALA A 104 0.34 1.42 -9.36
CA ALA A 104 1.41 1.08 -10.29
C ALA A 104 2.00 -0.31 -9.97
N PHE A 105 2.15 -0.69 -8.69
CA PHE A 105 2.55 -2.03 -8.27
C PHE A 105 1.55 -3.09 -8.77
N VAL A 106 0.26 -2.88 -8.54
CA VAL A 106 -0.80 -3.81 -8.97
C VAL A 106 -0.88 -3.96 -10.49
N LYS A 107 -0.47 -2.96 -11.27
CA LYS A 107 -0.44 -3.07 -12.74
C LYS A 107 0.71 -3.95 -13.24
N THR A 108 1.73 -4.18 -12.43
CA THR A 108 2.87 -5.05 -12.80
C THR A 108 2.73 -6.49 -12.29
N HIS A 109 1.58 -6.84 -11.69
CA HIS A 109 1.27 -8.15 -11.09
C HIS A 109 -0.16 -8.60 -11.43
#